data_AF-A0A545VGH7-F1
#
_entry.id   AF-A0A545VGH7-F1
#
_cell.length_a   1.000
_cell.length_b   1.000
_cell.length_c   1.000
_cell.angle_alpha   90.00
_cell.angle_beta   90.00
_cell.angle_gamma   90.00
#
_symmetry.space_group_name_H-M   'P 1'
#
loop_
_entity.id
_entity.type
_entity.pdbx_description
1 polymer ?
#
loop_
_entity_poly.entity_id
_entity_poly.type
_entity_poly.pdbx_seq_one_letter_code
_entity_poly.pdbx_strand_id
1 'polypeptide(L)'
;MENTHIAKLKLESSILLRLPNEIFVAILEHLPVKALLKTTLVCRQIHLLAVHTLHKRLVTISAIPGYELILECYHPTLKLSTPYLSCRYLGTRHPADCDAAAAAAGDATPPPAAQGDDDFPDLLGHVCQLYASFRPVVTEENRRRPLRTIWPGAVAAAAAAAAAAPQGFDSEDEVATQELHLDGGVRFSQLCAAVNLVTLARQADAFVTHHNISEHVVRVFRRWLDDMAAESSGGGGGGDPRSWEATAKIPLASNRILWLDTAKTIGLRFHVSLGPAERMPLLSGPDDDPSVSYTLTYQVC
;
A
#
# COMPACT_ATOMS: atom_id res chain seq x y z
N MET A 1 -18.35 50.87 -21.30
CA MET A 1 -17.05 50.49 -20.70
C MET A 1 -16.89 48.98 -20.50
N GLU A 2 -17.92 48.15 -20.72
CA GLU A 2 -17.82 46.67 -20.64
C GLU A 2 -17.03 46.00 -21.79
N ASN A 3 -17.13 46.51 -23.01
CA ASN A 3 -16.51 45.85 -24.19
C ASN A 3 -14.97 45.80 -24.13
N THR A 4 -14.35 46.79 -23.49
CA THR A 4 -12.89 46.82 -23.29
C THR A 4 -12.42 45.78 -22.27
N HIS A 5 -13.21 45.49 -21.24
CA HIS A 5 -12.89 44.47 -20.24
C HIS A 5 -12.97 43.06 -20.83
N ILE A 6 -13.99 42.79 -21.65
CA ILE A 6 -14.18 41.51 -22.34
C ILE A 6 -13.07 41.26 -23.38
N ALA A 7 -12.66 42.30 -24.12
CA ALA A 7 -11.56 42.20 -25.07
C ALA A 7 -10.21 41.92 -24.38
N LYS A 8 -9.98 42.53 -23.21
CA LYS A 8 -8.75 42.33 -22.42
C LYS A 8 -8.66 40.90 -21.88
N LEU A 9 -9.74 40.36 -21.34
CA LEU A 9 -9.82 38.98 -20.88
C LEU A 9 -9.65 37.98 -22.03
N LYS A 10 -10.24 38.24 -23.21
CA LYS A 10 -10.02 37.42 -24.42
C LYS A 10 -8.55 37.43 -24.87
N LEU A 11 -7.88 38.59 -24.81
CA LEU A 11 -6.47 38.72 -25.19
C LEU A 11 -5.56 37.97 -24.20
N GLU A 12 -5.80 38.13 -22.90
CA GLU A 12 -5.05 37.44 -21.83
C GLU A 12 -5.22 35.92 -21.90
N SER A 13 -6.45 35.44 -22.19
CA SER A 13 -6.74 34.03 -22.45
C SER A 13 -5.97 33.48 -23.67
N SER A 14 -5.76 34.32 -24.68
CA SER A 14 -5.08 33.94 -25.93
C SER A 14 -3.55 33.90 -25.79
N ILE A 15 -2.99 34.63 -24.83
CA ILE A 15 -1.54 34.62 -24.56
C ILE A 15 -1.14 33.27 -23.98
N LEU A 16 -1.86 32.78 -22.97
CA LEU A 16 -1.57 31.49 -22.34
C LEU A 16 -1.63 30.30 -23.31
N LEU A 17 -2.57 30.32 -24.26
CA LEU A 17 -2.71 29.27 -25.28
C LEU A 17 -1.66 29.34 -26.39
N ARG A 18 -0.92 30.45 -26.50
CA ARG A 18 0.18 30.63 -27.45
C ARG A 18 1.54 30.24 -26.88
N LEU A 19 1.64 29.95 -25.59
CA LEU A 19 2.89 29.51 -24.99
C LEU A 19 3.25 28.09 -25.47
N PRO A 20 4.55 27.79 -25.64
CA PRO A 20 5.02 26.41 -25.76
C PRO A 20 4.60 25.57 -24.56
N ASN A 21 4.32 24.29 -24.79
CA ASN A 21 3.80 23.38 -23.76
C ASN A 21 4.75 23.28 -22.56
N GLU A 22 6.06 23.37 -22.78
CA GLU A 22 7.11 23.28 -21.77
C GLU A 22 7.01 24.43 -20.76
N ILE A 23 6.80 25.66 -21.25
CA ILE A 23 6.67 26.85 -20.40
C ILE A 23 5.37 26.77 -19.61
N PHE A 24 4.30 26.28 -20.25
CA PHE A 24 3.03 26.10 -19.57
C PHE A 24 3.11 25.05 -18.46
N VAL A 25 3.75 23.90 -18.72
CA VAL A 25 4.01 22.87 -17.71
C VAL A 25 4.85 23.43 -16.56
N ALA A 26 5.90 24.21 -16.85
CA ALA A 26 6.72 24.85 -15.80
C ALA A 26 5.89 25.81 -14.92
N ILE A 27 4.96 26.57 -15.50
CA ILE A 27 4.04 27.42 -14.72
C ILE A 27 3.13 26.55 -13.83
N LEU A 28 2.54 25.49 -14.40
CA LEU A 28 1.68 24.56 -13.66
C LEU A 28 2.44 23.82 -12.55
N GLU A 29 3.73 23.56 -12.73
CA GLU A 29 4.64 22.96 -11.74
C GLU A 29 4.86 23.83 -10.49
N HIS A 30 4.40 25.07 -10.46
CA HIS A 30 4.41 25.90 -9.25
C HIS A 30 3.05 25.98 -8.54
N LEU A 31 1.97 25.50 -9.16
CA LEU A 31 0.63 25.56 -8.56
C LEU A 31 0.43 24.44 -7.53
N PRO A 32 -0.29 24.69 -6.42
CA PRO A 32 -0.69 23.63 -5.50
C PRO A 32 -1.69 22.67 -6.17
N VAL A 33 -1.73 21.41 -5.73
CA VAL A 33 -2.58 20.35 -6.33
C VAL A 33 -4.05 20.80 -6.45
N LYS A 34 -4.60 21.46 -5.42
CA LYS A 34 -5.99 21.97 -5.44
C LYS A 34 -6.24 23.02 -6.53
N ALA A 35 -5.25 23.88 -6.82
CA ALA A 35 -5.37 24.86 -7.89
C ALA A 35 -5.19 24.18 -9.26
N LEU A 36 -4.26 23.23 -9.36
CA LEU A 36 -4.04 22.45 -10.57
C LEU A 36 -5.28 21.65 -10.97
N LEU A 37 -5.97 21.01 -10.02
CA LEU A 37 -7.26 20.35 -10.25
C LEU A 37 -8.38 21.31 -10.70
N LYS A 38 -8.35 22.59 -10.29
CA LYS A 38 -9.32 23.57 -10.81
C LYS A 38 -9.00 23.97 -12.24
N THR A 39 -7.72 24.03 -12.61
CA THR A 39 -7.32 24.39 -13.99
C THR A 39 -7.71 23.35 -15.03
N THR A 40 -7.95 22.09 -14.64
CA THR A 40 -8.42 21.04 -15.56
C THR A 40 -9.81 21.31 -16.14
N LEU A 41 -10.57 22.24 -15.56
CA LEU A 41 -11.93 22.61 -15.98
C LEU A 41 -11.98 23.78 -16.98
N VAL A 42 -10.84 24.40 -17.30
CA VAL A 42 -10.81 25.66 -18.09
C VAL A 42 -10.92 25.41 -19.58
N CYS A 43 -10.00 24.61 -20.15
CA CYS A 43 -10.02 24.25 -21.56
C CYS A 43 -9.23 22.96 -21.82
N ARG A 44 -9.41 22.35 -23.00
CA ARG A 44 -8.81 21.06 -23.38
C ARG A 44 -7.28 21.03 -23.29
N GLN A 45 -6.58 22.07 -23.75
CA GLN A 45 -5.11 22.10 -23.70
C GLN A 45 -4.61 22.18 -22.25
N ILE A 46 -5.21 23.06 -21.45
CA ILE A 46 -4.87 23.21 -20.03
C ILE A 46 -5.19 21.93 -19.27
N HIS A 47 -6.31 21.28 -19.58
CA HIS A 47 -6.67 19.98 -19.03
C HIS A 47 -5.56 18.95 -19.24
N LEU A 48 -5.11 18.76 -20.49
CA LEU A 48 -4.09 17.75 -20.79
C LEU A 48 -2.76 18.03 -20.09
N LEU A 49 -2.31 19.28 -20.11
CA LEU A 49 -1.06 19.67 -19.45
C LEU A 49 -1.18 19.59 -17.92
N ALA A 50 -2.30 19.99 -17.34
CA ALA A 50 -2.55 19.90 -15.90
C ALA A 50 -2.61 18.45 -15.42
N VAL A 51 -3.30 17.57 -16.16
CA VAL A 51 -3.36 16.13 -15.85
C VAL A 51 -1.98 15.49 -15.98
N HIS A 52 -1.21 15.83 -17.03
CA HIS A 52 0.16 15.36 -17.19
C HIS A 52 1.05 15.80 -16.02
N THR A 53 0.99 17.07 -15.62
CA THR A 53 1.74 17.60 -14.47
C THR A 53 1.30 16.93 -13.15
N LEU A 54 0.01 16.67 -12.96
CA LEU A 54 -0.50 15.92 -11.80
C LEU A 54 0.07 14.51 -11.75
N HIS A 55 -0.02 13.77 -12.85
CA HIS A 55 0.50 12.41 -12.97
C HIS A 55 2.00 12.37 -12.62
N LYS A 56 2.80 13.22 -13.27
CA LYS A 56 4.25 13.31 -13.01
C LYS A 56 4.55 13.58 -11.54
N ARG A 57 3.81 14.51 -10.92
CA ARG A 57 3.98 14.82 -9.49
C ARG A 57 3.61 13.66 -8.58
N LEU A 58 2.52 12.96 -8.85
CA LEU A 58 2.08 11.82 -8.03
C LEU A 58 3.06 10.64 -8.12
N VAL A 59 3.63 10.38 -9.30
CA VAL A 59 4.64 9.34 -9.48
C VAL A 59 5.98 9.73 -8.84
N THR A 60 6.32 11.02 -8.84
CA THR A 60 7.56 11.51 -8.22
C THR A 60 7.44 11.58 -6.70
N ILE A 61 6.28 12.01 -6.17
CA ILE A 61 6.08 12.23 -4.72
C ILE A 61 6.13 10.91 -3.92
N SER A 62 5.71 9.80 -4.53
CA SER A 62 5.72 8.48 -3.91
C SER A 62 7.13 7.91 -3.73
N ALA A 63 8.14 8.47 -4.40
CA ALA A 63 9.54 8.03 -4.35
C ALA A 63 10.52 9.13 -3.85
N ILE A 64 10.05 10.12 -3.08
CA ILE A 64 10.92 11.22 -2.64
C ILE A 64 11.97 10.72 -1.64
N PRO A 65 13.26 10.98 -1.88
CA PRO A 65 14.32 10.62 -0.94
C PRO A 65 14.23 11.43 0.35
N GLY A 66 14.49 10.77 1.49
CA GLY A 66 14.50 11.40 2.81
C GLY A 66 13.14 11.42 3.52
N TYR A 67 12.09 10.95 2.84
CA TYR A 67 10.81 10.62 3.45
C TYR A 67 10.65 9.11 3.48
N GLU A 68 10.17 8.60 4.60
CA GLU A 68 9.89 7.19 4.78
C GLU A 68 8.44 7.04 5.24
N LEU A 69 7.75 6.04 4.69
CA LEU A 69 6.41 5.70 5.11
C LEU A 69 6.51 4.60 6.17
N ILE A 70 5.77 4.75 7.25
CA ILE A 70 5.72 3.78 8.34
C ILE A 70 4.28 3.32 8.54
N LEU A 71 4.13 2.01 8.74
CA LEU A 71 2.87 1.35 9.05
C LEU A 71 2.90 0.82 10.48
N GLU A 72 1.97 1.26 11.31
CA GLU A 72 1.65 0.62 12.58
C GLU A 72 0.37 -0.17 12.39
N CYS A 73 0.43 -1.50 12.52
CA CYS A 73 -0.76 -2.33 12.43
C CYS A 73 -0.76 -3.36 13.56
N TYR A 74 -1.77 -3.26 14.44
CA TYR A 74 -1.79 -3.98 15.71
C TYR A 74 -3.21 -4.29 16.17
N HIS A 75 -3.34 -5.34 16.98
CA HIS A 75 -4.56 -5.54 17.76
C HIS A 75 -4.63 -4.47 18.86
N PRO A 76 -5.80 -3.88 19.18
CA PRO A 76 -5.91 -2.80 20.19
C PRO A 76 -5.18 -3.07 21.51
N THR A 77 -5.20 -4.33 21.98
CA THR A 77 -4.51 -4.79 23.20
C THR A 77 -2.98 -4.74 23.11
N LEU A 78 -2.40 -4.73 21.92
CA LEU A 78 -0.97 -4.85 21.65
C LEU A 78 -0.32 -3.52 21.23
N LYS A 79 -1.03 -2.38 21.32
CA LYS A 79 -0.54 -1.06 20.88
C LYS A 79 0.85 -0.70 21.41
N LEU A 80 1.19 -1.07 22.65
CA LEU A 80 2.46 -0.73 23.29
C LEU A 80 3.59 -1.72 22.98
N SER A 81 3.26 -2.90 22.44
CA SER A 81 4.21 -3.98 22.19
C SER A 81 4.51 -4.18 20.71
N THR A 82 3.58 -3.81 19.83
CA THR A 82 3.76 -4.02 18.39
C THR A 82 4.63 -2.91 17.82
N PRO A 83 5.77 -3.27 17.20
CA PRO A 83 6.62 -2.27 16.57
C PRO A 83 6.03 -1.76 15.26
N TYR A 84 6.56 -0.65 14.79
CA TYR A 84 6.20 -0.07 13.50
C TYR A 84 6.95 -0.78 12.35
N LEU A 85 6.39 -0.77 11.14
CA LEU A 85 6.98 -1.36 9.94
C LEU A 85 7.42 -0.27 8.96
N SER A 86 8.63 -0.39 8.41
CA SER A 86 9.10 0.47 7.33
C SER A 86 8.44 0.06 6.02
N CYS A 87 7.94 1.01 5.23
CA CYS A 87 7.26 0.74 3.97
C CYS A 87 8.16 1.14 2.79
N ARG A 88 8.70 0.13 2.08
CA ARG A 88 9.49 0.32 0.86
C ARG A 88 8.60 0.60 -0.33
N TYR A 89 8.83 1.70 -1.05
CA TYR A 89 8.08 2.01 -2.27
C TYR A 89 8.38 1.02 -3.39
N LEU A 90 7.34 0.51 -4.04
CA LEU A 90 7.43 -0.48 -5.11
C LEU A 90 7.06 0.10 -6.47
N GLY A 91 6.12 1.04 -6.50
CA GLY A 91 5.60 1.61 -7.72
C GLY A 91 4.24 2.27 -7.54
N THR A 92 3.84 3.08 -8.51
CA THR A 92 2.50 3.67 -8.58
C THR A 92 1.80 3.08 -9.79
N ARG A 93 0.62 2.48 -9.59
CA ARG A 93 -0.10 1.74 -10.63
C ARG A 93 -1.59 2.06 -10.63
N HIS A 94 -2.22 1.98 -11.79
CA HIS A 94 -3.66 2.06 -11.91
C HIS A 94 -4.30 0.66 -11.79
N PRO A 95 -5.49 0.52 -11.18
CA PRO A 95 -6.21 -0.76 -11.10
C PRO A 95 -6.34 -1.50 -12.44
N ALA A 96 -6.66 -0.76 -13.51
CA ALA A 96 -6.88 -1.34 -14.85
C ALA A 96 -5.59 -1.82 -15.56
N ASP A 97 -4.39 -1.43 -15.09
CA ASP A 97 -3.13 -1.86 -15.72
C ASP A 97 -2.89 -3.38 -15.54
N CYS A 98 -3.54 -4.00 -14.55
CA CYS A 98 -3.46 -5.43 -14.30
C CYS A 98 -4.28 -6.27 -15.29
N ASP A 99 -5.39 -5.70 -15.81
CA ASP A 99 -6.36 -6.44 -16.63
C ASP A 99 -5.85 -6.65 -18.06
N ALA A 100 -5.03 -5.72 -18.60
CA ALA A 100 -4.46 -5.84 -19.94
C ALA A 100 -3.49 -7.03 -20.08
N ALA A 101 -2.80 -7.42 -19.00
CA ALA A 101 -1.90 -8.57 -18.99
C ALA A 101 -2.64 -9.90 -18.72
N ALA A 102 -3.73 -9.87 -17.95
CA ALA A 102 -4.58 -11.05 -17.72
C ALA A 102 -5.43 -11.39 -18.96
N ALA A 103 -5.87 -10.38 -19.72
CA ALA A 103 -6.54 -10.55 -21.00
C ALA A 103 -5.63 -11.15 -22.09
N ALA A 104 -4.31 -11.07 -21.94
CA ALA A 104 -3.36 -11.71 -22.87
C ALA A 104 -3.14 -13.21 -22.57
N ALA A 105 -3.63 -13.72 -21.43
CA ALA A 105 -3.49 -15.12 -21.02
C ALA A 105 -4.79 -15.94 -21.11
N GLY A 106 -5.91 -15.29 -21.45
CA GLY A 106 -7.19 -15.95 -21.74
C GLY A 106 -7.60 -15.69 -23.18
N ASP A 107 -8.03 -16.73 -23.88
CA ASP A 107 -8.61 -16.70 -25.22
C ASP A 107 -9.98 -15.99 -25.20
N ALA A 108 -9.96 -14.68 -24.91
CA ALA A 108 -11.12 -13.83 -24.84
C ALA A 108 -11.09 -12.86 -26.02
N THR A 109 -12.13 -12.98 -26.83
CA THR A 109 -12.48 -12.13 -27.97
C THR A 109 -12.14 -10.65 -27.70
N PRO A 110 -11.47 -9.95 -28.63
CA PRO A 110 -11.12 -8.55 -28.43
C PRO A 110 -12.39 -7.74 -28.14
N PRO A 111 -12.35 -6.82 -27.15
CA PRO A 111 -13.49 -5.96 -26.86
C PRO A 111 -13.89 -5.21 -28.15
N PRO A 112 -15.21 -5.04 -28.41
CA PRO A 112 -15.65 -4.33 -29.59
C PRO A 112 -15.04 -2.93 -29.55
N ALA A 113 -14.31 -2.59 -30.62
CA ALA A 113 -13.79 -1.26 -30.84
C ALA A 113 -14.91 -0.26 -30.54
N ALA A 114 -14.66 0.62 -29.56
CA ALA A 114 -15.53 1.74 -29.25
C ALA A 114 -15.64 2.59 -30.52
N GLN A 115 -16.73 2.36 -31.24
CA GLN A 115 -17.10 3.06 -32.45
C GLN A 115 -18.03 4.19 -32.01
N GLY A 116 -17.50 5.42 -31.93
CA GLY A 116 -18.32 6.63 -31.83
C GLY A 116 -17.76 7.70 -30.89
N ASP A 117 -17.38 8.82 -31.49
CA ASP A 117 -17.36 10.21 -30.97
C ASP A 117 -16.33 10.60 -29.90
N ASP A 118 -15.26 11.31 -30.32
CA ASP A 118 -14.47 12.30 -29.57
C ASP A 118 -14.19 12.05 -28.06
N ASP A 119 -14.12 10.79 -27.65
CA ASP A 119 -13.91 10.39 -26.26
C ASP A 119 -12.45 10.63 -25.89
N PHE A 120 -12.18 11.79 -25.31
CA PHE A 120 -11.02 11.90 -24.44
C PHE A 120 -11.16 10.79 -23.39
N PRO A 121 -10.20 9.85 -23.29
CA PRO A 121 -10.21 8.93 -22.17
C PRO A 121 -10.26 9.79 -20.91
N ASP A 122 -10.94 9.35 -19.86
CA ASP A 122 -11.00 10.07 -18.59
C ASP A 122 -9.61 10.04 -17.91
N LEU A 123 -8.64 10.77 -18.49
CA LEU A 123 -7.25 10.81 -18.06
C LEU A 123 -7.17 11.34 -16.63
N LEU A 124 -8.04 12.29 -16.28
CA LEU A 124 -8.11 12.82 -14.92
C LEU A 124 -8.63 11.74 -13.96
N GLY A 125 -9.72 11.04 -14.31
CA GLY A 125 -10.22 9.89 -13.55
C GLY A 125 -9.16 8.81 -13.35
N HIS A 126 -8.40 8.50 -14.41
CA HIS A 126 -7.27 7.57 -14.34
C HIS A 126 -6.19 8.04 -13.36
N VAL A 127 -5.77 9.30 -13.41
CA VAL A 127 -4.78 9.86 -12.48
C VAL A 127 -5.29 9.87 -11.04
N CYS A 128 -6.58 10.15 -10.84
CA CYS A 128 -7.22 10.13 -9.52
C CYS A 128 -7.39 8.72 -8.93
N GLN A 129 -7.24 7.67 -9.74
CA GLN A 129 -7.35 6.26 -9.34
C GLN A 129 -5.97 5.58 -9.22
N LEU A 130 -4.87 6.32 -9.28
CA LEU A 130 -3.54 5.79 -9.07
C LEU A 130 -3.31 5.41 -7.60
N TYR A 131 -2.77 4.22 -7.39
CA TYR A 131 -2.35 3.75 -6.08
C TYR A 131 -0.84 3.58 -6.02
N ALA A 132 -0.23 4.12 -4.97
CA ALA A 132 1.15 3.82 -4.63
C ALA A 132 1.20 2.52 -3.82
N SER A 133 2.04 1.60 -4.26
CA SER A 133 2.28 0.32 -3.64
C SER A 133 3.53 0.37 -2.77
N PHE A 134 3.42 -0.19 -1.57
CA PHE A 134 4.52 -0.27 -0.62
C PHE A 134 4.60 -1.66 -0.02
N ARG A 135 5.82 -2.09 0.29
CA ARG A 135 6.12 -3.33 1.00
C ARG A 135 6.46 -3.02 2.45
N PRO A 136 5.66 -3.47 3.43
CA PRO A 136 6.03 -3.40 4.84
C PRO A 136 7.17 -4.36 5.17
N VAL A 137 8.20 -3.85 5.83
CA VAL A 137 9.44 -4.55 6.18
C VAL A 137 9.75 -4.30 7.66
N VAL A 138 10.24 -5.33 8.33
CA VAL A 138 10.71 -5.21 9.72
C VAL A 138 12.05 -4.46 9.74
N THR A 139 12.13 -3.36 10.49
CA THR A 139 13.38 -2.60 10.64
C THR A 139 14.38 -3.34 11.54
N GLU A 140 15.68 -3.05 11.35
CA GLU A 140 16.75 -3.55 12.22
C GLU A 140 16.54 -3.21 13.70
N GLU A 141 15.99 -2.04 14.00
CA GLU A 141 15.65 -1.63 15.37
C GLU A 141 14.69 -2.63 16.04
N ASN A 142 13.72 -3.13 15.27
CA ASN A 142 12.77 -4.12 15.75
C ASN A 142 13.39 -5.52 15.86
N ARG A 143 14.33 -5.87 14.97
CA ARG A 143 15.07 -7.15 15.03
C ARG A 143 15.88 -7.29 16.32
N ARG A 144 16.39 -6.17 16.85
CA ARG A 144 17.23 -6.13 18.06
C ARG A 144 16.47 -6.34 19.36
N ARG A 145 15.16 -6.57 19.34
CA ARG A 145 14.40 -6.94 20.54
C ARG A 145 14.14 -8.45 20.61
N PRO A 146 14.93 -9.15 21.44
CA PRO A 146 14.38 -10.23 22.23
C PRO A 146 14.71 -9.99 23.71
N LEU A 147 13.98 -9.09 24.38
CA LEU A 147 13.81 -9.24 25.83
C LEU A 147 12.58 -10.11 26.09
N ARG A 148 12.65 -11.36 25.61
CA ARG A 148 12.10 -12.45 26.42
C ARG A 148 12.99 -12.51 27.66
N THR A 149 12.39 -12.54 28.83
CA THR A 149 13.03 -12.68 30.13
C THR A 149 14.08 -13.81 30.09
N ILE A 150 15.34 -13.48 29.85
CA ILE A 150 16.45 -14.44 29.79
C ILE A 150 16.83 -14.80 31.23
N TRP A 151 16.60 -16.05 31.56
CA TRP A 151 17.23 -16.73 32.69
C TRP A 151 18.76 -16.65 32.53
N PRO A 152 19.55 -16.32 33.58
CA PRO A 152 20.94 -15.87 33.46
C PRO A 152 21.94 -16.81 32.75
N GLY A 153 21.55 -18.05 32.41
CA GLY A 153 22.41 -19.01 31.69
C GLY A 153 22.42 -18.90 30.15
N ALA A 154 21.44 -18.25 29.51
CA ALA A 154 21.34 -18.26 28.03
C ALA A 154 22.09 -17.13 27.32
N VAL A 155 22.66 -16.17 28.06
CA VAL A 155 23.36 -15.00 27.53
C VAL A 155 24.66 -15.38 26.81
N ALA A 156 25.36 -16.42 27.28
CA ALA A 156 26.60 -16.88 26.68
C ALA A 156 26.39 -17.59 25.32
N ALA A 157 25.28 -18.32 25.16
CA ALA A 157 24.95 -19.00 23.91
C ALA A 157 24.44 -18.02 22.84
N ALA A 158 23.66 -17.00 23.24
CA ALA A 158 23.20 -15.95 22.34
C ALA A 158 24.35 -15.03 21.87
N ALA A 159 25.32 -14.74 22.74
CA ALA A 159 26.51 -13.97 22.37
C ALA A 159 27.43 -14.74 21.39
N ALA A 160 27.55 -16.06 21.54
CA ALA A 160 28.30 -16.90 20.62
C ALA A 160 27.61 -17.03 19.24
N ALA A 161 26.27 -17.07 19.21
CA ALA A 161 25.51 -17.10 17.95
C ALA A 161 25.54 -15.73 17.23
N ALA A 162 25.50 -14.62 17.97
CA ALA A 162 25.60 -13.27 17.40
C ALA A 162 26.99 -12.96 16.82
N ALA A 163 28.05 -13.60 17.32
CA ALA A 163 29.41 -13.46 16.78
C ALA A 163 29.64 -14.27 15.47
N ALA A 164 28.73 -15.17 15.11
CA ALA A 164 28.84 -16.03 13.92
C ALA A 164 28.01 -15.54 12.72
N ALA A 165 27.21 -14.47 12.87
CA ALA A 165 26.44 -13.90 11.75
C ALA A 165 27.35 -13.03 10.87
N PRO A 166 27.42 -13.27 9.54
CA PRO A 166 28.23 -12.45 8.66
C PRO A 166 27.70 -11.02 8.63
N GLN A 167 28.58 -10.06 8.92
CA GLN A 167 28.34 -8.63 8.73
C GLN A 167 28.26 -8.32 7.23
N GLY A 168 27.11 -8.58 6.62
CA GLY A 168 26.78 -8.20 5.25
C GLY A 168 25.65 -7.19 5.27
N PHE A 169 25.85 -6.05 4.62
CA PHE A 169 24.87 -4.96 4.45
C PHE A 169 23.78 -5.30 3.40
N ASP A 170 23.45 -6.58 3.24
CA ASP A 170 22.49 -7.16 2.28
C ASP A 170 21.66 -8.26 2.96
N SER A 171 21.10 -7.99 4.14
CA SER A 171 20.11 -8.89 4.73
C SER A 171 18.79 -8.67 4.01
N GLU A 172 18.34 -9.66 3.24
CA GLU A 172 17.03 -9.67 2.57
C GLU A 172 15.94 -9.14 3.51
N ASP A 173 15.22 -8.11 3.08
CA ASP A 173 14.18 -7.42 3.86
C ASP A 173 13.16 -8.42 4.42
N GLU A 174 13.29 -8.72 5.72
CA GLU A 174 12.44 -9.69 6.42
C GLU A 174 10.96 -9.32 6.30
N VAL A 175 10.17 -10.30 5.89
CA VAL A 175 8.74 -10.13 5.66
C VAL A 175 8.04 -9.97 7.00
N ALA A 176 7.27 -8.88 7.14
CA ALA A 176 6.51 -8.65 8.35
C ALA A 176 5.39 -9.71 8.50
N THR A 177 5.24 -10.24 9.71
CA THR A 177 4.15 -11.17 10.07
C THR A 177 3.43 -10.73 11.33
N GLN A 178 2.14 -10.99 11.40
CA GLN A 178 1.30 -10.72 12.56
C GLN A 178 0.41 -11.92 12.85
N GLU A 179 0.37 -12.34 14.12
CA GLU A 179 -0.51 -13.42 14.55
C GLU A 179 -1.85 -12.84 15.04
N LEU A 180 -2.95 -13.45 14.61
CA LEU A 180 -4.30 -13.18 15.12
C LEU A 180 -4.86 -14.42 15.78
N HIS A 181 -5.32 -14.29 17.02
CA HIS A 181 -6.02 -15.35 17.74
C HIS A 181 -7.50 -15.02 17.85
N LEU A 182 -8.35 -15.95 17.45
CA LEU A 182 -9.79 -15.87 17.62
C LEU A 182 -10.24 -16.97 18.58
N ASP A 183 -10.83 -16.58 19.70
CA ASP A 183 -11.44 -17.52 20.64
C ASP A 183 -12.69 -18.18 20.04
N GLY A 184 -13.16 -19.24 20.69
CA GLY A 184 -14.36 -19.94 20.26
C GLY A 184 -15.59 -19.03 20.22
N GLY A 185 -16.38 -19.13 19.15
CA GLY A 185 -17.53 -18.27 18.90
C GLY A 185 -17.22 -16.82 18.52
N VAL A 186 -15.96 -16.38 18.55
CA VAL A 186 -15.57 -15.03 18.11
C VAL A 186 -15.50 -14.98 16.58
N ARG A 187 -16.31 -14.08 16.00
CA ARG A 187 -16.47 -13.96 14.54
C ARG A 187 -15.52 -12.98 13.88
N PHE A 188 -14.86 -12.10 14.64
CA PHE A 188 -13.92 -11.13 14.10
C PHE A 188 -12.89 -10.68 15.14
N SER A 189 -11.74 -10.24 14.65
CA SER A 189 -10.75 -9.48 15.42
C SER A 189 -10.74 -8.02 14.95
N GLN A 190 -10.21 -7.12 15.78
CA GLN A 190 -9.99 -5.72 15.40
C GLN A 190 -8.51 -5.49 15.10
N LEU A 191 -8.24 -4.79 14.00
CA LEU A 191 -6.93 -4.27 13.67
C LEU A 191 -7.00 -2.74 13.65
N CYS A 192 -6.15 -2.12 14.45
CA CYS A 192 -5.82 -0.71 14.31
C CYS A 192 -4.69 -0.60 13.30
N ALA A 193 -4.85 0.28 12.30
CA ALA A 193 -3.83 0.56 11.30
C ALA A 193 -3.61 2.08 11.22
N ALA A 194 -2.37 2.51 11.41
CA ALA A 194 -1.97 3.90 11.26
C ALA A 194 -0.82 4.00 10.25
N VAL A 195 -0.95 4.94 9.32
CA VAL A 195 0.06 5.22 8.30
C VAL A 195 0.64 6.59 8.59
N ASN A 196 1.96 6.64 8.76
CA ASN A 196 2.68 7.83 9.14
C ASN A 196 3.78 8.12 8.12
N LEU A 197 3.93 9.37 7.72
CA LEU A 197 5.07 9.85 6.95
C LEU A 197 6.11 10.42 7.91
N VAL A 198 7.32 9.91 7.86
CA VAL A 198 8.42 10.39 8.68
C VAL A 198 9.55 10.93 7.83
N THR A 199 10.30 11.89 8.38
CA THR A 199 11.54 12.37 7.77
C THR A 199 12.73 11.91 8.59
N LEU A 200 13.75 11.39 7.91
CA LEU A 200 14.98 10.94 8.56
C LEU A 200 15.99 12.09 8.65
N ALA A 201 16.65 12.24 9.80
CA ALA A 201 17.76 13.18 9.91
C ALA A 201 18.94 12.66 9.08
N ARG A 202 19.62 13.54 8.32
CA ARG A 202 20.79 13.17 7.50
C ARG A 202 21.97 12.57 8.28
N GLN A 203 21.95 12.59 9.62
CA GLN A 203 23.07 12.16 10.47
C GLN A 203 22.69 11.31 11.69
N ALA A 204 21.40 11.13 11.98
CA ALA A 204 20.94 10.28 13.07
C ALA A 204 19.78 9.45 12.54
N ASP A 205 19.79 8.15 12.83
CA ASP A 205 18.71 7.20 12.54
C ASP A 205 17.47 7.50 13.42
N ALA A 206 17.07 8.77 13.44
CA ALA A 206 16.06 9.35 14.30
C ALA A 206 15.12 10.20 13.43
N PHE A 207 13.83 10.01 13.66
CA PHE A 207 12.79 10.74 12.94
C PHE A 207 12.79 12.21 13.37
N VAL A 208 12.93 13.12 12.39
CA VAL A 208 12.90 14.57 12.61
C VAL A 208 11.47 15.06 12.68
N THR A 209 10.62 14.55 11.79
CA THR A 209 9.19 14.86 11.78
C THR A 209 8.37 13.60 11.62
N HIS A 210 7.19 13.60 12.23
CA HIS A 210 6.19 12.54 12.14
C HIS A 210 4.87 13.18 11.75
N HIS A 211 4.28 12.73 10.66
CA HIS A 211 3.00 13.21 10.15
C HIS A 211 2.06 12.04 9.94
N ASN A 212 0.97 12.00 10.70
CA ASN A 212 -0.07 11.00 10.52
C ASN A 212 -0.85 11.29 9.23
N ILE A 213 -0.82 10.36 8.29
CA ILE A 213 -1.62 10.42 7.06
C ILE A 213 -3.03 9.93 7.36
N SER A 214 -3.13 8.83 8.09
CA SER A 214 -4.40 8.17 8.39
C SER A 214 -4.31 7.26 9.59
N GLU A 215 -5.41 7.12 10.32
CA GLU A 215 -5.58 6.13 11.39
C GLU A 215 -6.98 5.49 11.25
N HIS A 216 -7.01 4.17 11.28
CA HIS A 216 -8.22 3.38 11.03
C HIS A 216 -8.32 2.20 12.00
N VAL A 217 -9.56 1.77 12.26
CA VAL A 217 -9.86 0.53 12.97
C VAL A 217 -10.75 -0.31 12.07
N VAL A 218 -10.26 -1.47 11.65
CA VAL A 218 -10.96 -2.39 10.76
C VAL A 218 -11.27 -3.71 11.47
N ARG A 219 -12.41 -4.31 11.13
CA ARG A 219 -12.78 -5.65 11.61
C ARG A 219 -12.34 -6.68 10.59
N VAL A 220 -11.53 -7.63 11.04
CA VAL A 220 -11.12 -8.78 10.24
C VAL A 220 -11.98 -9.96 10.65
N PHE A 221 -12.85 -10.41 9.75
CA PHE A 221 -13.81 -11.47 10.04
C PHE A 221 -13.18 -12.84 9.85
N ARG A 222 -13.54 -13.78 10.74
CA ARG A 222 -13.13 -15.18 10.70
C ARG A 222 -13.37 -15.80 9.33
N ARG A 223 -14.57 -15.66 8.78
CA ARG A 223 -14.92 -16.15 7.43
C ARG A 223 -13.96 -15.65 6.33
N TRP A 224 -13.53 -14.39 6.41
CA TRP A 224 -12.60 -13.84 5.41
C TRP A 224 -11.21 -14.44 5.59
N LEU A 225 -10.77 -14.66 6.83
CA LEU A 225 -9.50 -15.34 7.12
C LEU A 225 -9.53 -16.80 6.65
N ASP A 226 -10.63 -17.51 6.86
CA ASP A 226 -10.84 -18.88 6.38
C ASP A 226 -10.75 -18.94 4.85
N ASP A 227 -11.49 -18.07 4.16
CA ASP A 227 -11.48 -17.98 2.69
C ASP A 227 -10.05 -17.71 2.16
N MET A 228 -9.33 -16.76 2.77
CA MET A 228 -7.96 -16.42 2.38
C MET A 228 -6.95 -17.55 2.67
N ALA A 229 -7.14 -18.29 3.75
CA ALA A 229 -6.31 -19.45 4.11
C ALA A 229 -6.57 -20.68 3.22
N ALA A 230 -7.81 -20.86 2.77
CA ALA A 230 -8.15 -21.89 1.80
C ALA A 230 -7.57 -21.56 0.41
N GLU A 231 -7.65 -20.30 -0.01
CA GLU A 231 -7.07 -19.85 -1.28
C GLU A 231 -5.54 -19.94 -1.32
N SER A 232 -4.87 -19.76 -0.17
CA SER A 232 -3.42 -19.87 -0.07
C SER A 232 -2.92 -21.31 -0.11
N SER A 233 -3.74 -22.27 0.34
CA SER A 233 -3.43 -23.70 0.36
C SER A 233 -3.81 -24.45 -0.93
N GLY A 234 -4.77 -23.94 -1.70
CA GLY A 234 -5.22 -24.53 -2.98
C GLY A 234 -4.29 -24.30 -4.18
N GLY A 235 -3.27 -23.43 -4.05
CA GLY A 235 -2.22 -23.26 -5.06
C GLY A 235 -1.18 -24.37 -4.95
N GLY A 236 -1.28 -25.38 -5.82
CA GLY A 236 -0.51 -26.62 -5.73
C GLY A 236 1.00 -26.46 -5.52
N GLY A 237 1.49 -27.13 -4.48
CA GLY A 237 2.81 -27.77 -4.44
C GLY A 237 3.96 -26.89 -3.92
N GLY A 238 4.31 -27.06 -2.63
CA GLY A 238 5.68 -26.95 -2.12
C GLY A 238 6.52 -25.76 -2.58
N GLY A 239 5.88 -24.62 -2.83
CA GLY A 239 6.53 -23.43 -3.35
C GLY A 239 7.24 -22.68 -2.23
N ASP A 240 8.52 -22.40 -2.45
CA ASP A 240 9.35 -21.48 -1.69
C ASP A 240 8.52 -20.29 -1.14
N PRO A 241 8.60 -19.91 0.16
CA PRO A 241 7.93 -18.73 0.71
C PRO A 241 8.30 -17.40 0.01
N ARG A 242 9.10 -17.42 -1.06
CA ARG A 242 9.42 -16.32 -1.97
C ARG A 242 8.54 -16.26 -3.22
N SER A 243 7.79 -17.31 -3.54
CA SER A 243 7.00 -17.37 -4.79
C SER A 243 5.83 -16.38 -4.84
N TRP A 244 5.39 -15.81 -3.71
CA TRP A 244 4.31 -14.82 -3.69
C TRP A 244 4.79 -13.38 -3.94
N GLU A 245 6.11 -13.11 -3.91
CA GLU A 245 6.66 -11.83 -4.35
C GLU A 245 6.49 -11.63 -5.87
N ALA A 246 6.49 -12.73 -6.63
CA ALA A 246 6.15 -12.72 -8.05
C ALA A 246 4.67 -12.35 -8.32
N THR A 247 3.84 -12.22 -7.27
CA THR A 247 2.43 -11.83 -7.36
C THR A 247 2.21 -10.32 -7.21
N ALA A 248 3.16 -9.51 -7.69
CA ALA A 248 3.00 -8.06 -7.93
C ALA A 248 1.88 -7.72 -8.96
N LYS A 249 1.20 -8.74 -9.51
CA LYS A 249 0.12 -8.62 -10.51
C LYS A 249 -1.25 -9.05 -9.99
N ILE A 250 -1.50 -9.01 -8.67
CA ILE A 250 -2.89 -9.16 -8.20
C ILE A 250 -3.65 -7.85 -8.50
N PRO A 251 -4.82 -7.93 -9.16
CA PRO A 251 -5.66 -6.77 -9.41
C PRO A 251 -6.05 -6.07 -8.11
N LEU A 252 -6.07 -4.73 -8.13
CA LEU A 252 -6.56 -3.91 -7.01
C LEU A 252 -8.04 -4.17 -6.68
N ALA A 253 -8.79 -4.79 -7.59
CA ALA A 253 -10.16 -5.26 -7.35
C ALA A 253 -10.25 -6.58 -6.56
N SER A 254 -9.12 -7.20 -6.19
CA SER A 254 -9.11 -8.49 -5.49
C SER A 254 -9.68 -8.39 -4.08
N ASN A 255 -10.47 -9.40 -3.68
CA ASN A 255 -10.97 -9.57 -2.31
C ASN A 255 -9.85 -9.81 -1.27
N ARG A 256 -8.60 -9.96 -1.73
CA ARG A 256 -7.39 -10.11 -0.91
C ARG A 256 -6.90 -8.81 -0.29
N ILE A 257 -7.43 -7.67 -0.73
CA ILE A 257 -7.10 -6.35 -0.18
C ILE A 257 -8.12 -5.99 0.91
N LEU A 258 -7.63 -5.85 2.13
CA LEU A 258 -8.38 -5.31 3.25
C LEU A 258 -8.35 -3.78 3.19
N TRP A 259 -9.41 -3.18 2.66
CA TRP A 259 -9.60 -1.73 2.62
C TRP A 259 -9.87 -1.18 4.03
N LEU A 260 -9.12 -0.15 4.43
CA LEU A 260 -9.21 0.46 5.76
C LEU A 260 -10.36 1.46 5.87
N ASP A 261 -10.84 1.97 4.73
CA ASP A 261 -11.87 2.97 4.63
C ASP A 261 -12.88 2.65 3.51
N THR A 262 -14.06 3.26 3.58
CA THR A 262 -15.12 3.05 2.58
C THR A 262 -14.79 3.67 1.22
N ALA A 263 -13.95 4.71 1.21
CA ALA A 263 -13.49 5.35 -0.01
C ALA A 263 -12.35 4.57 -0.71
N LYS A 264 -11.88 3.45 -0.11
CA LYS A 264 -10.80 2.61 -0.63
C LYS A 264 -9.53 3.41 -0.92
N THR A 265 -9.17 4.34 -0.05
CA THR A 265 -7.95 5.14 -0.20
C THR A 265 -6.72 4.36 0.23
N ILE A 266 -6.85 3.50 1.24
CA ILE A 266 -5.74 2.71 1.78
C ILE A 266 -6.18 1.25 1.95
N GLY A 267 -5.37 0.33 1.41
CA GLY A 267 -5.60 -1.10 1.49
C GLY A 267 -4.38 -1.83 2.03
N LEU A 268 -4.60 -2.81 2.90
CA LEU A 268 -3.58 -3.74 3.37
C LEU A 268 -3.78 -5.09 2.70
N ARG A 269 -2.70 -5.72 2.25
CA ARG A 269 -2.74 -7.02 1.62
C ARG A 269 -2.00 -8.03 2.48
N PHE A 270 -2.66 -9.16 2.72
CA PHE A 270 -2.14 -10.23 3.56
C PHE A 270 -2.11 -11.55 2.79
N HIS A 271 -1.07 -12.32 3.04
CA HIS A 271 -1.14 -13.77 2.92
C HIS A 271 -1.65 -14.31 4.25
N VAL A 272 -2.67 -15.16 4.21
CA VAL A 272 -3.24 -15.76 5.41
C VAL A 272 -2.89 -17.24 5.40
N SER A 273 -2.29 -17.71 6.48
CA SER A 273 -2.11 -19.14 6.76
C SER A 273 -2.67 -19.47 8.13
N LEU A 274 -3.08 -20.73 8.31
CA LEU A 274 -3.45 -21.21 9.64
C LEU A 274 -2.21 -21.18 10.54
N GLY A 275 -2.42 -20.77 11.79
CA GLY A 275 -1.39 -20.77 12.82
C GLY A 275 -1.03 -22.19 13.25
N PRO A 276 0.01 -22.34 14.09
CA PRO A 276 0.48 -23.65 14.52
C PRO A 276 -0.61 -24.42 15.28
N ALA A 277 -0.78 -25.69 14.91
CA ALA A 277 -1.80 -26.60 15.45
C ALA A 277 -1.71 -26.75 16.98
N GLU A 278 -0.54 -26.49 17.59
CA GLU A 278 -0.32 -26.50 19.04
C GLU A 278 -1.19 -25.50 19.81
N ARG A 279 -1.69 -24.45 19.14
CA ARG A 279 -2.57 -23.43 19.73
C ARG A 279 -4.05 -23.66 19.44
N MET A 280 -4.39 -24.76 18.77
CA MET A 280 -5.77 -25.14 18.46
C MET A 280 -6.32 -26.06 19.56
N PRO A 281 -7.62 -25.97 19.88
CA PRO A 281 -8.22 -26.80 20.90
C PRO A 281 -8.22 -28.27 20.43
N LEU A 282 -7.79 -29.17 21.32
CA LEU A 282 -7.68 -30.61 21.01
C LEU A 282 -9.05 -31.31 20.85
N LEU A 283 -10.11 -30.70 21.39
CA LEU A 283 -11.48 -31.21 21.35
C LEU A 283 -12.41 -30.05 21.02
N SER A 284 -13.26 -30.24 20.01
CA SER A 284 -14.32 -29.29 19.65
C SER A 284 -15.57 -30.09 19.34
N GLY A 285 -16.71 -29.64 19.88
CA GLY A 285 -18.00 -30.26 19.59
C GLY A 285 -18.38 -30.05 18.12
N PRO A 286 -19.26 -30.90 17.55
CA PRO A 286 -19.69 -30.78 16.15
C PRO A 286 -20.39 -29.44 15.82
N ASP A 287 -20.92 -28.74 16.82
CA ASP A 287 -21.56 -27.42 16.69
C ASP A 287 -20.73 -26.28 17.32
N ASP A 288 -19.51 -26.58 17.79
CA ASP A 288 -18.68 -25.61 18.52
C ASP A 288 -17.70 -24.94 17.56
N ASP A 289 -17.67 -23.61 17.51
CA ASP A 289 -16.68 -22.86 16.73
C ASP A 289 -15.35 -22.90 17.49
N PRO A 290 -14.33 -23.68 17.05
CA PRO A 290 -13.08 -23.82 17.80
C PRO A 290 -12.29 -22.51 17.82
N SER A 291 -11.43 -22.33 18.83
CA SER A 291 -10.43 -21.27 18.76
C SER A 291 -9.43 -21.54 17.64
N VAL A 292 -9.09 -20.49 16.88
CA VAL A 292 -8.21 -20.57 15.71
C VAL A 292 -7.20 -19.45 15.76
N SER A 293 -5.94 -19.79 15.48
CA SER A 293 -4.89 -18.82 15.21
C SER A 293 -4.67 -18.70 13.71
N TYR A 294 -4.43 -17.48 13.24
CA TYR A 294 -4.04 -17.17 11.87
C TYR A 294 -2.71 -16.41 11.88
N THR A 295 -1.86 -16.70 10.91
CA THR A 295 -0.66 -15.92 10.64
C THR A 295 -0.92 -15.07 9.40
N LEU A 296 -0.83 -13.76 9.57
CA LEU A 296 -0.93 -12.76 8.52
C LEU A 296 0.47 -12.33 8.10
N THR A 297 0.85 -12.59 6.86
CA THR A 297 2.11 -12.11 6.30
C THR A 297 1.83 -10.94 5.36
N TYR A 298 2.46 -9.79 5.60
CA TYR A 298 2.24 -8.61 4.77
C TYR A 298 2.77 -8.85 3.35
N GLN A 299 1.92 -8.61 2.35
CA GLN A 299 2.29 -8.78 0.95
C GLN A 299 2.56 -7.44 0.25
N VAL A 300 3.31 -7.54 -0.83
CA VAL A 300 3.54 -6.48 -1.82
C VAL A 300 2.20 -6.15 -2.51
N CYS A 301 1.75 -4.90 -2.36
CA CYS A 301 0.58 -4.36 -3.07
C CYS A 301 0.92 -3.88 -4.47
#